data_AF-A0A6M3KKU6-F1
#
_entry.id   AF-A0A6M3KKU6-F1
#
_cell.length_a   1.000
_cell.length_b   1.000
_cell.length_c   1.000
_cell.angle_alpha   90.00
_cell.angle_beta   90.00
_cell.angle_gamma   90.00
#
_symmetry.space_group_name_H-M   'P 1'
#
loop_
_entity.id
_entity.type
_entity.pdbx_description
1 polymer ?
#
loop_
_entity_poly.entity_id
_entity_poly.type
_entity_poly.pdbx_seq_one_letter_code
_entity_poly.pdbx_strand_id
1 'polypeptide(L)'
;MKLAVPGPTHTPFFNSLINTLENRSELLHKVDEYVKPREDTPFLKTIKKNFTDLKGISDLSYFYSKDSPSWEYLLGHQMLATWRRWVIDRFKDPLRLAIIAAGKKLVKKFDISKKRMTYRNSHTKLDIKRQFLEWENNKAREDLFEAAFDIDIAEYEHDPYYHFREDVILELYIQAILDGKYDARPEGWPLPNADKPKHWSKHWLEPAPYGGKHSIIAKMIAHREEINKLLEE
;
A
#
# COMPACT_ATOMS: atom_id res chain seq x y z
N MET A 1 27.83 41.28 6.73
CA MET A 1 26.56 41.35 5.97
C MET A 1 25.71 40.15 6.39
N LYS A 2 24.71 40.35 7.26
CA LYS A 2 23.82 39.26 7.73
C LYS A 2 22.67 39.13 6.72
N LEU A 3 22.56 37.99 6.05
CA LEU A 3 21.42 37.68 5.19
C LEU A 3 20.26 37.20 6.07
N ALA A 4 19.16 37.93 6.01
CA ALA A 4 17.90 37.53 6.64
C ALA A 4 17.32 36.32 5.89
N VAL A 5 17.01 35.26 6.63
CA VAL A 5 16.25 34.12 6.11
C VAL A 5 14.77 34.53 6.08
N PRO A 6 14.09 34.50 4.92
CA PRO A 6 12.67 34.79 4.89
C PRO A 6 11.92 33.63 5.55
N GLY A 7 11.10 33.94 6.56
CA GLY A 7 10.19 32.98 7.18
C GLY A 7 9.16 32.47 6.17
N PRO A 8 8.59 31.27 6.37
CA PRO A 8 7.70 30.65 5.41
C PRO A 8 6.35 31.38 5.36
N THR A 9 6.16 32.23 4.35
CA THR A 9 4.85 32.78 3.97
C THR A 9 4.18 31.89 2.93
N HIS A 10 3.60 30.76 3.33
CA HIS A 10 2.69 29.97 2.46
C HIS A 10 1.58 29.28 3.26
N THR A 11 0.78 30.07 3.96
CA THR A 11 -0.41 29.63 4.73
C THR A 11 -1.79 29.80 4.07
N PRO A 12 -1.99 30.09 2.75
CA PRO A 12 -3.34 29.99 2.16
C PRO A 12 -3.73 28.57 1.72
N PHE A 13 -2.77 27.76 1.26
CA PHE A 13 -3.04 26.44 0.68
C PHE A 13 -3.28 25.34 1.73
N PHE A 14 -2.46 25.32 2.78
CA PHE A 14 -2.70 24.44 3.92
C PHE A 14 -4.03 24.78 4.59
N ASN A 15 -4.40 26.06 4.70
CA ASN A 15 -5.72 26.45 5.21
C ASN A 15 -6.85 26.09 4.24
N SER A 16 -6.67 26.06 2.91
CA SER A 16 -7.73 25.59 2.00
C SER A 16 -7.89 24.06 2.01
N LEU A 17 -6.80 23.31 2.10
CA LEU A 17 -6.82 21.85 2.25
C LEU A 17 -7.31 21.48 3.65
N ILE A 18 -6.87 22.19 4.68
CA ILE A 18 -7.39 22.09 6.05
C ILE A 18 -8.85 22.50 6.07
N ASN A 19 -9.33 23.54 5.39
CA ASN A 19 -10.76 23.89 5.35
C ASN A 19 -11.60 22.84 4.60
N THR A 20 -11.05 22.24 3.53
CA THR A 20 -11.67 21.07 2.85
C THR A 20 -11.68 19.84 3.77
N LEU A 21 -10.70 19.76 4.67
CA LEU A 21 -10.58 18.81 5.77
C LEU A 21 -11.08 19.39 7.10
N GLU A 22 -11.79 20.53 7.20
CA GLU A 22 -12.32 21.13 8.46
C GLU A 22 -13.77 20.72 8.64
N ASN A 23 -14.36 20.29 7.52
CA ASN A 23 -15.21 19.12 7.54
C ASN A 23 -14.51 17.88 8.12
N ARG A 24 -13.30 17.92 8.72
CA ARG A 24 -12.77 16.86 9.60
C ARG A 24 -13.72 16.62 10.72
N SER A 25 -14.27 17.65 11.34
CA SER A 25 -15.22 17.41 12.42
C SER A 25 -16.44 16.68 11.85
N GLU A 26 -16.98 17.11 10.71
CA GLU A 26 -18.13 16.48 10.07
C GLU A 26 -17.83 15.11 9.43
N LEU A 27 -16.61 14.88 8.95
CA LEU A 27 -16.15 13.68 8.24
C LEU A 27 -15.53 12.68 9.20
N LEU A 28 -14.89 13.11 10.29
CA LEU A 28 -14.57 12.30 11.46
C LEU A 28 -15.80 12.04 12.32
N HIS A 29 -16.80 12.92 12.35
CA HIS A 29 -18.10 12.64 13.00
C HIS A 29 -18.98 11.76 12.11
N LYS A 30 -18.91 11.89 10.77
CA LYS A 30 -19.50 10.90 9.85
C LYS A 30 -18.73 9.59 9.92
N VAL A 31 -17.40 9.59 9.88
CA VAL A 31 -16.58 8.39 10.06
C VAL A 31 -16.82 7.81 11.44
N ASP A 32 -16.92 8.58 12.52
CA ASP A 32 -17.31 8.09 13.86
C ASP A 32 -18.78 7.67 13.92
N GLU A 33 -19.71 8.25 13.16
CA GLU A 33 -21.07 7.71 13.02
C GLU A 33 -21.13 6.41 12.19
N TYR A 34 -20.16 6.23 11.28
CA TYR A 34 -19.98 5.04 10.44
C TYR A 34 -19.11 3.97 11.11
N VAL A 35 -18.25 4.34 12.06
CA VAL A 35 -17.25 3.51 12.76
C VAL A 35 -17.67 3.23 14.20
N LYS A 36 -18.47 4.10 14.85
CA LYS A 36 -19.18 3.70 16.08
C LYS A 36 -20.04 2.51 15.69
N PRO A 37 -19.85 1.35 16.33
CA PRO A 37 -20.71 0.22 16.09
C PRO A 37 -22.12 0.64 16.52
N ARG A 38 -22.95 1.05 15.56
CA ARG A 38 -24.38 1.21 15.76
C ARG A 38 -24.92 -0.18 16.06
N GLU A 39 -24.93 -0.55 17.33
CA GLU A 39 -25.30 -1.88 17.85
C GLU A 39 -26.65 -2.38 17.33
N ASP A 40 -27.46 -1.46 16.83
CA ASP A 40 -28.80 -1.59 16.32
C ASP A 40 -28.90 -1.66 14.78
N THR A 41 -27.79 -1.51 14.05
CA THR A 41 -27.79 -1.69 12.60
C THR A 41 -28.19 -3.12 12.22
N PRO A 42 -28.94 -3.30 11.11
CA PRO A 42 -29.16 -4.63 10.54
C PRO A 42 -27.86 -5.41 10.34
N PHE A 43 -26.74 -4.70 10.10
CA PHE A 43 -25.38 -5.23 10.05
C PHE A 43 -24.93 -5.87 11.37
N LEU A 44 -24.87 -5.11 12.47
CA LEU A 44 -24.47 -5.67 13.78
C LEU A 44 -25.48 -6.66 14.35
N LYS A 45 -26.77 -6.53 14.01
CA LYS A 45 -27.79 -7.54 14.30
C LYS A 45 -27.60 -8.83 13.51
N THR A 46 -27.17 -8.75 12.25
CA THR A 46 -26.88 -9.94 11.42
C THR A 46 -25.58 -10.61 11.86
N ILE A 47 -24.56 -9.83 12.25
CA ILE A 47 -23.35 -10.34 12.90
C ILE A 47 -23.74 -11.02 14.21
N LYS A 48 -24.38 -10.30 15.14
CA LYS A 48 -24.83 -10.88 16.42
C LYS A 48 -25.68 -12.12 16.17
N LYS A 49 -26.68 -12.11 15.28
CA LYS A 49 -27.54 -13.27 14.96
C LYS A 49 -26.75 -14.46 14.40
N ASN A 50 -25.93 -14.26 13.38
CA ASN A 50 -25.13 -15.35 12.80
C ASN A 50 -24.09 -15.90 13.80
N PHE A 51 -23.59 -15.08 14.72
CA PHE A 51 -22.74 -15.51 15.84
C PHE A 51 -23.54 -16.11 17.02
N THR A 52 -24.81 -15.75 17.19
CA THR A 52 -25.74 -16.34 18.17
C THR A 52 -26.19 -17.72 17.69
N ASP A 53 -26.31 -17.92 16.38
CA ASP A 53 -26.60 -19.22 15.77
C ASP A 53 -25.36 -20.15 15.80
N LEU A 54 -24.16 -19.58 16.02
CA LEU A 54 -22.94 -20.31 16.38
C LEU A 54 -22.87 -20.67 17.88
N LYS A 55 -23.91 -20.43 18.70
CA LYS A 55 -24.01 -20.86 20.12
C LYS A 55 -23.99 -22.38 20.37
N GLY A 56 -23.68 -23.20 19.37
CA GLY A 56 -23.13 -24.54 19.61
C GLY A 56 -21.68 -24.50 20.15
N ILE A 57 -20.99 -23.37 20.04
CA ILE A 57 -19.65 -23.15 20.58
C ILE A 57 -19.80 -22.30 21.84
N SER A 58 -20.20 -22.94 22.94
CA SER A 58 -20.38 -22.31 24.26
C SER A 58 -19.09 -21.88 24.93
N ASP A 59 -17.96 -21.92 24.22
CA ASP A 59 -16.66 -21.62 24.78
C ASP A 59 -15.91 -20.59 23.94
N LEU A 60 -16.25 -19.32 24.16
CA LEU A 60 -15.50 -18.19 23.61
C LEU A 60 -14.08 -18.11 24.18
N SER A 61 -13.73 -18.87 25.24
CA SER A 61 -12.37 -18.92 25.78
C SER A 61 -11.36 -19.49 24.76
N TYR A 62 -11.84 -20.29 23.79
CA TYR A 62 -11.03 -20.76 22.67
C TYR A 62 -10.41 -19.59 21.88
N PHE A 63 -11.15 -18.50 21.63
CA PHE A 63 -10.68 -17.30 20.89
C PHE A 63 -9.77 -16.36 21.69
N TYR A 64 -9.61 -16.61 22.99
CA TYR A 64 -8.71 -15.87 23.87
C TYR A 64 -7.48 -16.70 24.26
N SER A 65 -7.34 -17.91 23.74
CA SER A 65 -6.11 -18.68 23.89
C SER A 65 -5.01 -18.09 23.01
N LYS A 66 -3.77 -18.02 23.52
CA LYS A 66 -2.58 -17.53 22.79
C LYS A 66 -2.35 -18.23 21.44
N ASP A 67 -2.92 -19.43 21.27
CA ASP A 67 -2.75 -20.30 20.12
C ASP A 67 -3.96 -20.29 19.16
N SER A 68 -4.98 -19.47 19.44
CA SER A 68 -6.15 -19.30 18.56
C SER A 68 -6.00 -18.13 17.59
N PRO A 69 -6.54 -18.22 16.37
CA PRO A 69 -6.60 -17.07 15.49
C PRO A 69 -7.41 -15.97 16.17
N SER A 70 -6.83 -14.78 16.30
CA SER A 70 -7.48 -13.66 16.95
C SER A 70 -8.82 -13.34 16.28
N TRP A 71 -9.74 -12.71 17.01
CA TRP A 71 -11.05 -12.35 16.44
C TRP A 71 -10.91 -11.47 15.20
N GLU A 72 -9.86 -10.63 15.13
CA GLU A 72 -9.50 -9.82 13.96
C GLU A 72 -9.16 -10.69 12.75
N TYR A 73 -8.44 -11.80 12.96
CA TYR A 73 -8.10 -12.76 11.90
C TYR A 73 -9.35 -13.38 11.29
N LEU A 74 -10.30 -13.82 12.14
CA LEU A 74 -11.55 -14.44 11.69
C LEU A 74 -12.46 -13.44 10.99
N LEU A 75 -12.55 -12.21 11.53
CA LEU A 75 -13.27 -11.12 10.89
C LEU A 75 -12.66 -10.79 9.53
N GLY A 76 -11.34 -10.73 9.43
CA GLY A 76 -10.62 -10.53 8.16
C GLY A 76 -10.99 -11.58 7.12
N HIS A 77 -11.05 -12.86 7.51
CA HIS A 77 -11.46 -13.95 6.61
C HIS A 77 -12.91 -13.84 6.16
N GLN A 78 -13.84 -13.52 7.07
CA GLN A 78 -15.23 -13.28 6.72
C GLN A 78 -15.38 -12.07 5.79
N MET A 79 -14.67 -10.97 6.07
CA MET A 79 -14.65 -9.79 5.20
C MET A 79 -14.14 -10.13 3.80
N LEU A 80 -13.14 -11.00 3.67
CA LEU A 80 -12.59 -11.45 2.38
C LEU A 80 -13.49 -12.43 1.63
N ALA A 81 -14.29 -13.23 2.35
CA ALA A 81 -15.15 -14.25 1.76
C ALA A 81 -16.56 -13.72 1.43
N THR A 82 -17.28 -13.19 2.43
CA THR A 82 -18.71 -12.87 2.30
C THR A 82 -18.96 -11.39 2.04
N TRP A 83 -18.11 -10.49 2.55
CA TRP A 83 -18.35 -9.04 2.44
C TRP A 83 -17.41 -8.32 1.50
N ARG A 84 -16.61 -9.07 0.72
CA ARG A 84 -15.58 -8.52 -0.15
C ARG A 84 -16.10 -7.44 -1.06
N ARG A 85 -17.26 -7.66 -1.69
CA ARG A 85 -17.86 -6.69 -2.61
C ARG A 85 -18.28 -5.41 -1.90
N TRP A 86 -18.94 -5.55 -0.75
CA TRP A 86 -19.34 -4.40 0.07
C TRP A 86 -18.13 -3.57 0.53
N VAL A 87 -17.05 -4.23 0.99
CA VAL A 87 -15.81 -3.54 1.38
C VAL A 87 -15.16 -2.83 0.19
N ILE A 88 -15.16 -3.46 -0.99
CA ILE A 88 -14.64 -2.83 -2.22
C ILE A 88 -15.43 -1.56 -2.53
N ASP A 89 -16.75 -1.68 -2.64
CA ASP A 89 -17.62 -0.61 -3.11
C ASP A 89 -17.69 0.56 -2.12
N ARG A 90 -17.63 0.29 -0.81
CA ARG A 90 -17.76 1.32 0.23
C ARG A 90 -16.45 1.99 0.64
N PHE A 91 -15.32 1.30 0.54
CA PHE A 91 -14.04 1.82 1.04
C PHE A 91 -12.94 1.83 -0.01
N LYS A 92 -12.66 0.68 -0.65
CA LYS A 92 -11.50 0.56 -1.54
C LYS A 92 -11.65 1.40 -2.80
N ASP A 93 -12.83 1.42 -3.40
CA ASP A 93 -13.08 2.17 -4.63
C ASP A 93 -13.04 3.68 -4.42
N PRO A 94 -13.72 4.26 -3.40
CA PRO A 94 -13.57 5.67 -3.07
C PRO A 94 -12.12 6.07 -2.75
N LEU A 95 -11.41 5.27 -1.95
CA LEU A 95 -10.02 5.54 -1.60
C LEU A 95 -9.11 5.52 -2.83
N ARG A 96 -9.29 4.54 -3.72
CA ARG A 96 -8.57 4.48 -5.01
C ARG A 96 -8.78 5.77 -5.82
N LEU A 97 -10.03 6.22 -5.97
CA LEU A 97 -10.33 7.45 -6.72
C LEU A 97 -9.69 8.68 -6.08
N ALA A 98 -9.66 8.76 -4.75
CA ALA A 98 -9.00 9.86 -4.03
C ALA A 98 -7.48 9.89 -4.30
N ILE A 99 -6.81 8.73 -4.25
CA ILE A 99 -5.38 8.62 -4.55
C ILE A 99 -5.09 9.04 -6.00
N ILE A 100 -5.88 8.56 -6.97
CA ILE A 100 -5.74 8.93 -8.38
C ILE A 100 -5.90 10.44 -8.58
N ALA A 101 -6.92 11.04 -7.94
CA ALA A 101 -7.14 12.48 -8.02
C ALA A 101 -5.98 13.29 -7.41
N ALA A 102 -5.41 12.83 -6.29
CA ALA A 102 -4.25 13.45 -5.66
C ALA A 102 -3.01 13.40 -6.58
N GLY A 103 -2.68 12.22 -7.13
CA GLY A 103 -1.56 12.07 -8.06
C GLY A 103 -1.67 12.95 -9.30
N LYS A 104 -2.85 12.96 -9.95
CA LYS A 104 -3.11 13.83 -11.13
C LYS A 104 -2.95 15.32 -10.81
N LYS A 105 -3.27 15.74 -9.58
CA LYS A 105 -3.09 17.12 -9.13
C LYS A 105 -1.61 17.45 -8.88
N LEU A 106 -0.84 16.52 -8.31
CA LEU A 106 0.60 16.69 -8.08
C LEU A 106 1.37 16.81 -9.39
N VAL A 107 1.11 15.92 -10.36
CA VAL A 107 1.77 15.97 -11.68
C VAL A 107 1.58 17.34 -12.35
N LYS A 108 0.36 17.88 -12.30
CA LYS A 108 0.06 19.22 -12.84
C LYS A 108 0.85 20.35 -12.16
N LYS A 109 1.21 20.18 -10.89
CA LYS A 109 1.87 21.21 -10.08
C LYS A 109 3.39 21.10 -10.09
N PHE A 110 3.94 19.89 -10.09
CA PHE A 110 5.35 19.64 -9.80
C PHE A 110 6.20 19.21 -11.01
N ASP A 111 5.61 18.95 -12.20
CA ASP A 111 6.32 18.46 -13.40
C ASP A 111 7.33 17.35 -13.04
N ILE A 112 6.80 16.16 -12.80
CA ILE A 112 7.55 14.98 -12.39
C ILE A 112 8.29 14.42 -13.62
N SER A 113 9.41 15.06 -13.99
CA SER A 113 10.26 14.66 -15.10
C SER A 113 11.73 14.76 -14.73
N LYS A 114 12.57 13.86 -15.28
CA LYS A 114 14.02 13.83 -15.02
C LYS A 114 14.73 15.18 -15.23
N LYS A 115 14.20 16.04 -16.10
CA LYS A 115 14.77 17.37 -16.37
C LYS A 115 14.58 18.37 -15.22
N ARG A 116 13.56 18.14 -14.38
CA ARG A 116 13.19 19.04 -13.27
C ARG A 116 13.52 18.47 -11.90
N MET A 117 13.86 17.19 -11.83
CA MET A 117 14.26 16.53 -10.59
C MET A 117 15.78 16.67 -10.38
N THR A 118 16.15 16.92 -9.14
CA THR A 118 17.50 17.17 -8.65
C THR A 118 18.20 15.87 -8.29
N TYR A 119 17.50 14.95 -7.62
CA TYR A 119 18.13 13.76 -7.06
C TYR A 119 18.18 12.59 -8.04
N ARG A 120 19.31 11.89 -8.04
CA ARG A 120 19.51 10.68 -8.85
C ARG A 120 18.52 9.57 -8.48
N ASN A 121 18.22 9.41 -7.20
CA ASN A 121 17.28 8.39 -6.73
C ASN A 121 15.86 8.63 -7.26
N SER A 122 15.44 9.90 -7.33
CA SER A 122 14.19 10.28 -7.98
C SER A 122 14.17 9.91 -9.47
N HIS A 123 15.28 10.09 -10.19
CA HIS A 123 15.41 9.67 -11.59
C HIS A 123 15.30 8.14 -11.74
N THR A 124 15.90 7.39 -10.81
CA THR A 124 15.79 5.93 -10.75
C THR A 124 14.35 5.49 -10.46
N LYS A 125 13.65 6.13 -9.51
CA LYS A 125 12.24 5.86 -9.25
C LYS A 125 11.36 6.12 -10.47
N LEU A 126 11.64 7.18 -11.24
CA LEU A 126 10.97 7.45 -12.51
C LEU A 126 11.18 6.34 -13.55
N ASP A 127 12.37 5.76 -13.63
CA ASP A 127 12.65 4.63 -14.53
C ASP A 127 11.92 3.37 -14.08
N ILE A 128 11.93 3.08 -12.77
CA ILE A 128 11.18 1.96 -12.18
C ILE A 128 9.69 2.12 -12.44
N LYS A 129 9.13 3.32 -12.26
CA LYS A 129 7.73 3.63 -12.59
C LYS A 129 7.42 3.26 -14.04
N ARG A 130 8.23 3.71 -15.00
CA ARG A 130 8.03 3.42 -16.44
C ARG A 130 8.06 1.92 -16.70
N GLN A 131 9.10 1.25 -16.23
CA GLN A 131 9.26 -0.19 -16.40
C GLN A 131 8.08 -0.97 -15.79
N PHE A 132 7.62 -0.59 -14.59
CA PHE A 132 6.49 -1.22 -13.94
C PHE A 132 5.18 -1.02 -14.74
N LEU A 133 4.90 0.20 -15.18
CA LEU A 133 3.67 0.51 -15.92
C LEU A 133 3.65 -0.09 -17.33
N GLU A 134 4.81 -0.34 -17.94
CA GLU A 134 4.91 -1.13 -19.18
C GLU A 134 4.42 -2.57 -19.01
N TRP A 135 4.48 -3.11 -17.79
CA TRP A 135 4.05 -4.47 -17.46
C TRP A 135 2.61 -4.56 -16.93
N GLU A 136 1.98 -3.43 -16.60
CA GLU A 136 0.61 -3.39 -16.09
C GLU A 136 -0.38 -3.25 -17.26
N ASN A 137 -1.30 -4.22 -17.37
CA ASN A 137 -2.34 -4.24 -18.41
C ASN A 137 -3.76 -4.18 -17.82
N ASN A 138 -3.90 -3.69 -16.59
CA ASN A 138 -5.16 -3.33 -15.98
C ASN A 138 -5.28 -1.81 -15.86
N LYS A 139 -5.89 -1.15 -16.86
CA LYS A 139 -6.05 0.31 -16.88
C LYS A 139 -6.64 0.89 -15.58
N ALA A 140 -7.57 0.20 -14.94
CA ALA A 140 -8.18 0.66 -13.69
C ALA A 140 -7.28 0.52 -12.44
N ARG A 141 -6.17 -0.21 -12.54
CA ARG A 141 -5.11 -0.34 -11.52
C ARG A 141 -3.87 0.44 -11.91
N GLU A 142 -3.57 0.55 -13.20
CA GLU A 142 -2.51 1.37 -13.77
C GLU A 142 -2.62 2.82 -13.31
N ASP A 143 -3.80 3.46 -13.46
CA ASP A 143 -4.05 4.83 -12.96
C ASP A 143 -3.72 4.98 -11.47
N LEU A 144 -4.01 3.95 -10.66
CA LEU A 144 -3.74 3.96 -9.22
C LEU A 144 -2.24 3.85 -8.95
N PHE A 145 -1.54 2.92 -9.61
CA PHE A 145 -0.09 2.77 -9.46
C PHE A 145 0.65 4.00 -9.97
N GLU A 146 0.25 4.53 -11.12
CA GLU A 146 0.81 5.75 -11.68
C GLU A 146 0.70 6.90 -10.68
N ALA A 147 -0.49 7.12 -10.12
CA ALA A 147 -0.71 8.15 -9.12
C ALA A 147 0.06 7.91 -7.82
N ALA A 148 0.17 6.66 -7.36
CA ALA A 148 0.95 6.33 -6.17
C ALA A 148 2.45 6.61 -6.37
N PHE A 149 3.00 6.21 -7.52
CA PHE A 149 4.39 6.56 -7.89
C PHE A 149 4.57 8.07 -7.98
N ASP A 150 3.64 8.81 -8.57
CA ASP A 150 3.76 10.26 -8.67
C ASP A 150 3.76 10.96 -7.31
N ILE A 151 2.95 10.47 -6.36
CA ILE A 151 2.95 10.97 -4.98
C ILE A 151 4.29 10.66 -4.31
N ASP A 152 4.71 9.40 -4.32
CA ASP A 152 5.98 8.93 -3.72
C ASP A 152 7.19 9.72 -4.25
N ILE A 153 7.32 9.81 -5.57
CA ILE A 153 8.42 10.49 -6.24
C ILE A 153 8.41 12.00 -5.95
N ALA A 154 7.24 12.64 -5.91
CA ALA A 154 7.14 14.06 -5.60
C ALA A 154 7.51 14.37 -4.14
N GLU A 155 7.03 13.56 -3.19
CA GLU A 155 7.35 13.74 -1.77
C GLU A 155 8.84 13.48 -1.51
N TYR A 156 9.41 12.42 -2.09
CA TYR A 156 10.84 12.12 -2.00
C TYR A 156 11.73 13.26 -2.52
N GLU A 157 11.33 13.88 -3.64
CA GLU A 157 12.10 14.96 -4.26
C GLU A 157 12.02 16.28 -3.51
N HIS A 158 10.89 16.58 -2.87
CA HIS A 158 10.62 17.90 -2.31
C HIS A 158 10.72 17.97 -0.80
N ASP A 159 10.68 16.85 -0.09
CA ASP A 159 10.81 16.81 1.36
C ASP A 159 12.00 15.94 1.79
N PRO A 160 13.08 16.56 2.31
CA PRO A 160 14.21 15.82 2.86
C PRO A 160 13.84 14.82 3.95
N TYR A 161 12.76 15.07 4.71
CA TYR A 161 12.29 14.11 5.70
C TYR A 161 11.88 12.80 5.05
N TYR A 162 11.05 12.83 4.01
CA TYR A 162 10.61 11.61 3.32
C TYR A 162 11.74 10.95 2.54
N HIS A 163 12.63 11.73 1.94
CA HIS A 163 13.84 11.22 1.29
C HIS A 163 14.61 10.24 2.17
N PHE A 164 15.07 10.69 3.34
CA PHE A 164 15.88 9.85 4.23
C PHE A 164 15.07 8.72 4.85
N ARG A 165 13.77 8.93 5.11
CA ARG A 165 12.91 7.89 5.70
C ARG A 165 12.66 6.74 4.74
N GLU A 166 12.51 7.02 3.46
CA GLU A 166 12.35 5.98 2.44
C GLU A 166 13.62 5.16 2.24
N ASP A 167 14.80 5.80 2.25
CA ASP A 167 16.08 5.09 2.18
C ASP A 167 16.23 4.12 3.36
N VAL A 168 15.91 4.56 4.58
CA VAL A 168 15.89 3.69 5.78
C VAL A 168 14.89 2.55 5.65
N ILE A 169 13.69 2.80 5.10
CA ILE A 169 12.70 1.74 4.88
C ILE A 169 13.23 0.69 3.90
N LEU A 170 13.93 1.11 2.84
CA LEU A 170 14.56 0.20 1.88
C LEU A 170 15.64 -0.65 2.55
N GLU A 171 16.50 -0.04 3.38
CA GLU A 171 17.51 -0.77 4.17
C GLU A 171 16.86 -1.82 5.09
N LEU A 172 15.77 -1.46 5.77
CA LEU A 172 15.04 -2.39 6.64
C LEU A 172 14.41 -3.56 5.85
N TYR A 173 13.91 -3.32 4.64
CA TYR A 173 13.44 -4.41 3.77
C TYR A 173 14.59 -5.31 3.33
N ILE A 174 15.74 -4.75 2.96
CA ILE A 174 16.94 -5.52 2.59
C ILE A 174 17.39 -6.37 3.77
N GLN A 175 17.46 -5.80 4.98
CA GLN A 175 17.82 -6.56 6.18
C GLN A 175 16.81 -7.68 6.45
N ALA A 176 15.51 -7.42 6.33
CA ALA A 176 14.48 -8.47 6.49
C ALA A 176 14.63 -9.60 5.45
N ILE A 177 15.05 -9.29 4.22
CA ILE A 177 15.36 -10.30 3.19
C ILE A 177 16.57 -11.13 3.61
N LEU A 178 17.67 -10.50 4.03
CA LEU A 178 18.90 -11.18 4.44
C LEU A 178 18.69 -12.05 5.70
N ASP A 179 17.85 -11.59 6.62
CA ASP A 179 17.42 -12.34 7.81
C ASP A 179 16.50 -13.53 7.48
N GLY A 180 16.05 -13.66 6.22
CA GLY A 180 15.08 -14.69 5.81
C GLY A 180 13.67 -14.47 6.35
N LYS A 181 13.32 -13.22 6.72
CA LYS A 181 11.97 -12.83 7.19
C LYS A 181 11.06 -12.37 6.04
N TYR A 182 11.63 -12.16 4.85
CA TYR A 182 10.91 -11.72 3.67
C TYR A 182 11.13 -12.69 2.52
N ASP A 183 10.07 -13.40 2.13
CA ASP A 183 10.15 -14.42 1.09
C ASP A 183 10.16 -13.82 -0.32
N ALA A 184 10.91 -14.47 -1.21
CA ALA A 184 10.79 -14.21 -2.63
C ALA A 184 9.41 -14.63 -3.14
N ARG A 185 8.90 -13.93 -4.16
CA ARG A 185 7.71 -14.39 -4.89
C ARG A 185 7.93 -15.83 -5.41
N PRO A 186 6.92 -16.71 -5.39
CA PRO A 186 7.11 -18.11 -5.80
C PRO A 186 7.53 -18.24 -7.27
N GLU A 187 8.20 -19.33 -7.63
CA GLU A 187 8.62 -19.58 -9.02
C GLU A 187 7.41 -19.63 -9.96
N GLY A 188 7.53 -18.96 -11.11
CA GLY A 188 6.45 -18.86 -12.07
C GLY A 188 5.31 -17.94 -11.62
N TRP A 189 5.49 -17.04 -10.65
CA TRP A 189 4.47 -16.02 -10.31
C TRP A 189 4.80 -14.64 -10.88
N PRO A 190 3.87 -13.96 -11.58
CA PRO A 190 2.45 -14.31 -11.75
C PRO A 190 2.28 -15.59 -12.57
N LEU A 191 1.37 -16.48 -12.15
CA LEU A 191 1.14 -17.76 -12.82
C LEU A 191 0.98 -17.52 -14.33
N PRO A 192 1.96 -17.90 -15.19
CA PRO A 192 1.73 -17.94 -16.61
C PRO A 192 0.70 -19.05 -16.80
N ASN A 193 -0.43 -18.71 -17.39
CA ASN A 193 -1.52 -19.66 -17.50
C ASN A 193 -1.09 -20.84 -18.34
N ALA A 194 -0.90 -22.02 -17.73
CA ALA A 194 -0.76 -23.22 -18.53
C ALA A 194 -2.11 -23.64 -19.12
N ASP A 195 -3.25 -23.56 -18.40
CA ASP A 195 -4.52 -24.09 -18.96
C ASP A 195 -5.81 -23.34 -18.63
N LYS A 196 -5.87 -22.54 -17.55
CA LYS A 196 -7.03 -21.70 -17.22
C LYS A 196 -6.60 -20.40 -16.56
N PRO A 197 -6.54 -19.30 -17.31
CA PRO A 197 -6.31 -17.98 -16.73
C PRO A 197 -7.27 -17.66 -15.62
N LYS A 198 -6.77 -17.55 -14.39
CA LYS A 198 -7.46 -16.71 -13.42
C LYS A 198 -7.48 -15.31 -14.03
N HIS A 199 -8.65 -14.69 -14.10
CA HIS A 199 -8.84 -13.42 -14.83
C HIS A 199 -7.82 -12.33 -14.46
N TRP A 200 -7.27 -12.38 -13.25
CA TRP A 200 -6.27 -11.44 -12.77
C TRP A 200 -4.85 -11.64 -13.36
N SER A 201 -4.44 -12.85 -13.77
CA SER A 201 -3.07 -13.10 -14.27
C SER A 201 -2.84 -12.55 -15.68
N LYS A 202 -3.91 -12.28 -16.44
CA LYS A 202 -3.85 -11.67 -17.77
C LYS A 202 -3.38 -10.21 -17.76
N HIS A 203 -3.33 -9.60 -16.58
CA HIS A 203 -2.98 -8.20 -16.43
C HIS A 203 -1.49 -7.98 -16.17
N TRP A 204 -0.71 -9.02 -15.89
CA TRP A 204 0.72 -8.89 -15.59
C TRP A 204 1.51 -9.36 -16.81
N LEU A 205 2.12 -8.40 -17.51
CA LEU A 205 2.89 -8.60 -18.74
C LEU A 205 4.40 -8.54 -18.51
N GLU A 206 4.85 -8.70 -17.27
CA GLU A 206 6.27 -8.78 -16.93
C GLU A 206 6.95 -9.88 -17.78
N PRO A 207 8.24 -9.72 -18.18
CA PRO A 207 8.96 -10.71 -18.98
C PRO A 207 9.41 -11.93 -18.17
N ALA A 208 9.21 -13.12 -18.73
CA ALA A 208 9.58 -14.41 -18.11
C ALA A 208 11.08 -14.71 -18.26
N PRO A 209 11.68 -15.54 -17.38
CA PRO A 209 11.08 -16.22 -16.23
C PRO A 209 10.97 -15.33 -14.98
N TYR A 210 9.90 -15.53 -14.19
CA TYR A 210 9.63 -14.78 -12.96
C TYR A 210 9.73 -15.64 -11.70
N GLY A 211 10.08 -14.99 -10.60
CA GLY A 211 9.97 -15.55 -9.25
C GLY A 211 10.92 -16.71 -8.96
N GLY A 212 10.82 -17.26 -7.75
CA GLY A 212 11.73 -18.31 -7.27
C GLY A 212 13.18 -17.92 -7.48
N LYS A 213 14.00 -18.84 -7.98
CA LYS A 213 15.43 -18.63 -8.29
C LYS A 213 15.73 -17.48 -9.26
N HIS A 214 14.75 -17.02 -10.03
CA HIS A 214 14.91 -15.89 -10.96
C HIS A 214 14.72 -14.53 -10.27
N SER A 215 14.08 -14.50 -9.11
CA SER A 215 13.88 -13.28 -8.30
C SER A 215 15.19 -12.77 -7.71
N ILE A 216 15.40 -11.45 -7.72
CA ILE A 216 16.53 -10.84 -7.03
C ILE A 216 16.51 -11.15 -5.53
N ILE A 217 15.31 -11.20 -4.92
CA ILE A 217 15.14 -11.53 -3.51
C ILE A 217 15.66 -12.96 -3.23
N ALA A 218 15.33 -13.93 -4.08
CA ALA A 218 15.82 -15.30 -3.90
C ALA A 218 17.33 -15.41 -4.07
N LYS A 219 17.91 -14.62 -4.98
CA LYS A 219 19.36 -14.54 -5.15
C LYS A 219 20.02 -13.93 -3.92
N MET A 220 19.47 -12.85 -3.36
CA MET A 220 19.97 -12.26 -2.11
C MET A 220 19.91 -13.26 -0.96
N ILE A 221 18.81 -13.99 -0.81
CA ILE A 221 18.69 -15.04 0.21
C ILE A 221 19.73 -16.15 0.00
N ALA A 222 19.93 -16.61 -1.23
CA ALA A 222 20.90 -17.65 -1.55
C ALA A 222 22.36 -17.24 -1.27
N HIS A 223 22.67 -15.94 -1.38
CA HIS A 223 23.99 -15.37 -1.15
C HIS A 223 24.10 -14.62 0.19
N ARG A 224 23.16 -14.80 1.13
CA ARG A 224 23.08 -13.98 2.34
C ARG A 224 24.33 -14.03 3.22
N GLU A 225 25.00 -15.18 3.32
CA GLU A 225 26.21 -15.33 4.15
C GLU A 225 27.38 -14.53 3.57
N GLU A 226 27.51 -14.53 2.24
CA GLU A 226 28.52 -13.73 1.52
C GLU A 226 28.23 -12.23 1.67
N ILE A 227 26.97 -11.84 1.54
CA ILE A 227 26.53 -10.44 1.68
C ILE A 227 26.75 -9.96 3.12
N ASN A 228 26.32 -10.73 4.12
CA ASN A 228 26.47 -10.36 5.52
C ASN A 228 27.93 -10.19 5.91
N LYS A 229 28.82 -11.07 5.41
CA LYS A 229 30.26 -10.92 5.63
C LYS A 229 30.79 -9.58 5.10
N LEU A 230 30.32 -9.11 3.94
CA LEU A 230 30.71 -7.81 3.38
C LEU A 230 30.14 -6.63 4.18
N LEU A 231 29.01 -6.80 4.87
CA LEU A 231 28.40 -5.75 5.68
C LEU A 231 29.06 -5.60 7.06
N GLU A 232 29.87 -6.58 7.49
CA GLU A 232 30.65 -6.54 8.73
C GLU A 232 32.00 -5.81 8.57
N GLU A 233 32.45 -5.54 7.33
CA GLU A 233 33.70 -4.84 6.97
C GLU A 233 33.57 -3.31 7.00
#